data_AF-A0A6S7BBJ3-F1
#
_entry.id   AF-A0A6S7BBJ3-F1
#
_cell.length_a   1.000
_cell.length_b   1.000
_cell.length_c   1.000
_cell.angle_alpha   90.00
_cell.angle_beta   90.00
_cell.angle_gamma   90.00
#
_symmetry.space_group_name_H-M   'P 1'
#
loop_
_entity.id
_entity.type
_entity.pdbx_description
1 polymer ?
#
loop_
_entity_poly.entity_id
_entity_poly.type
_entity_poly.pdbx_seq_one_letter_code
_entity_poly.pdbx_strand_id
1 'polypeptide(L)'
;MALDLTETAAVFKDGISSAVKTVTSKDLANVAGFAQSQLRSLAQQSALVAGMIEANAFTAAERIFYLDGLEQMAKGFVETLVQVIVVEIEKIYNAVVSAIYESINKLTGVALVASHAAV
;
A
#
# COMPACT_ATOMS: atom_id res chain seq x y z
N MET A 1 30.02 31.13 -3.14
CA MET A 1 28.96 31.51 -4.10
C MET A 1 27.63 31.30 -3.39
N ALA A 2 26.68 32.23 -3.53
CA ALA A 2 25.31 31.98 -3.11
C ALA A 2 24.70 30.91 -4.02
N LEU A 3 23.92 29.99 -3.46
CA LEU A 3 23.16 29.02 -4.25
C LEU A 3 22.13 29.75 -5.10
N ASP A 4 22.05 29.41 -6.39
CA ASP A 4 20.90 29.78 -7.21
C ASP A 4 19.68 29.00 -6.68
N LEU A 5 18.71 29.73 -6.12
CA LEU A 5 17.55 29.12 -5.48
C LEU A 5 16.63 28.40 -6.47
N THR A 6 16.65 28.79 -7.75
CA THR A 6 15.83 28.18 -8.81
C THR A 6 16.42 26.83 -9.21
N GLU A 7 17.73 26.80 -9.49
CA GLU A 7 18.44 25.55 -9.81
C GLU A 7 18.42 24.58 -8.62
N THR A 8 18.57 25.13 -7.40
CA THR A 8 18.48 24.35 -6.16
C THR A 8 17.10 23.71 -6.00
N ALA A 9 16.02 24.47 -6.17
CA ALA A 9 14.66 23.95 -6.06
C ALA A 9 14.37 22.85 -7.10
N ALA A 10 14.95 22.94 -8.30
CA ALA A 10 14.84 21.90 -9.32
C ALA A 10 15.50 20.58 -8.86
N VAL A 11 16.68 20.63 -8.24
CA VAL A 11 17.35 19.43 -7.68
C VAL A 11 16.47 18.73 -6.65
N PHE A 12 15.86 19.48 -5.72
CA PHE A 12 14.94 18.91 -4.74
C PHE A 12 13.71 18.30 -5.39
N LYS A 13 13.07 19.02 -6.32
CA LYS A 13 11.89 18.52 -7.03
C LYS A 13 12.16 17.21 -7.76
N ASP A 14 13.27 17.14 -8.48
CA ASP A 14 13.64 15.98 -9.28
C ASP A 14 14.02 14.80 -8.38
N GLY A 15 14.80 15.04 -7.33
CA GLY A 15 15.17 14.03 -6.33
C GLY A 15 13.95 13.42 -5.64
N ILE A 16 13.07 14.27 -5.10
CA ILE A 16 11.83 13.84 -4.44
C ILE A 16 10.92 13.10 -5.43
N SER A 17 10.71 13.64 -6.64
CA SER A 17 9.83 12.98 -7.62
C SER A 17 10.37 11.62 -8.04
N SER A 18 11.68 11.47 -8.21
CA SER A 18 12.33 10.19 -8.55
C SER A 18 12.18 9.17 -7.42
N ALA A 19 12.44 9.58 -6.17
CA ALA A 19 12.31 8.71 -4.99
C ALA A 19 10.88 8.21 -4.81
N VAL A 20 9.89 9.10 -4.91
CA VAL A 20 8.47 8.73 -4.85
C VAL A 20 8.13 7.75 -5.97
N LYS A 21 8.47 8.06 -7.23
CA LYS A 21 8.20 7.15 -8.36
C LYS A 21 8.77 5.76 -8.13
N THR A 22 9.99 5.66 -7.61
CA THR A 22 10.66 4.37 -7.36
C THR A 22 9.87 3.52 -6.38
N VAL A 23 9.40 4.09 -5.27
CA VAL A 23 8.59 3.38 -4.27
C VAL A 23 7.23 3.01 -4.86
N THR A 24 6.51 3.97 -5.45
CA THR A 24 5.11 3.76 -5.87
C THR A 24 5.00 2.78 -7.04
N SER A 25 5.98 2.73 -7.95
CA SER A 25 5.90 1.88 -9.16
C SER A 25 5.91 0.39 -8.86
N LYS A 26 6.67 -0.03 -7.85
CA LYS A 26 6.82 -1.45 -7.50
C LYS A 26 5.72 -1.89 -6.54
N ASP A 27 5.49 -1.09 -5.51
CA ASP A 27 4.71 -1.58 -4.39
C ASP A 27 3.20 -1.43 -4.63
N LEU A 28 2.75 -0.39 -5.33
CA LEU A 28 1.34 -0.23 -5.68
C LEU A 28 0.82 -1.37 -6.57
N ALA A 29 1.65 -1.90 -7.47
CA ALA A 29 1.31 -3.05 -8.29
C ALA A 29 1.10 -4.32 -7.43
N ASN A 30 1.92 -4.50 -6.38
CA ASN A 30 1.77 -5.61 -5.45
C ASN A 30 0.48 -5.48 -4.61
N VAL A 31 0.17 -4.27 -4.11
CA VAL A 31 -1.09 -4.01 -3.39
C VAL A 31 -2.30 -4.28 -4.28
N ALA A 32 -2.27 -3.80 -5.53
CA ALA A 32 -3.34 -4.04 -6.49
C ALA A 32 -3.53 -5.54 -6.79
N GLY A 33 -2.43 -6.28 -7.00
CA GLY A 33 -2.47 -7.72 -7.23
C GLY A 33 -3.02 -8.50 -6.04
N PHE A 34 -2.63 -8.14 -4.82
CA PHE A 34 -3.21 -8.69 -3.59
C PHE A 34 -4.72 -8.43 -3.53
N ALA A 35 -5.15 -7.18 -3.71
CA ALA A 35 -6.56 -6.81 -3.62
C ALA A 35 -7.41 -7.55 -4.67
N GLN A 36 -6.91 -7.67 -5.90
CA GLN A 36 -7.58 -8.40 -6.97
C GLN A 36 -7.72 -9.90 -6.65
N SER A 37 -6.66 -10.51 -6.08
CA SER A 37 -6.68 -11.91 -5.66
C SER A 37 -7.71 -12.17 -4.56
N GLN A 38 -7.74 -11.32 -3.53
CA GLN A 38 -8.68 -11.42 -2.42
C GLN A 38 -10.14 -11.22 -2.87
N LEU A 39 -10.40 -10.20 -3.71
CA LEU A 39 -11.72 -9.97 -4.29
C LEU A 39 -12.21 -11.17 -5.11
N ARG A 40 -11.32 -11.77 -5.92
CA ARG A 40 -11.66 -12.97 -6.69
C ARG A 40 -12.02 -14.14 -5.78
N SER A 41 -11.26 -14.37 -4.71
CA SER A 41 -11.54 -15.43 -3.74
C SER A 41 -12.88 -15.21 -3.04
N LEU A 42 -13.14 -13.98 -2.57
CA LEU A 42 -14.40 -13.62 -1.92
C LEU A 42 -15.59 -13.80 -2.87
N ALA A 43 -15.46 -13.40 -4.13
CA ALA A 43 -16.49 -13.58 -5.14
C ALA A 43 -16.78 -15.06 -5.42
N GLN A 44 -15.73 -15.89 -5.55
CA GLN A 44 -15.87 -17.34 -5.76
C GLN A 44 -16.56 -18.03 -4.58
N GLN A 45 -16.16 -17.69 -3.35
CA GLN A 45 -16.77 -18.24 -2.15
C GLN A 45 -18.23 -17.79 -1.99
N SER A 46 -18.52 -16.53 -2.29
CA SER A 46 -19.89 -16.01 -2.27
C SER A 46 -20.79 -16.72 -3.28
N ALA A 47 -20.29 -16.97 -4.49
CA ALA A 47 -21.01 -17.71 -5.53
C ALA A 47 -21.28 -19.16 -5.12
N LEU A 48 -20.30 -19.83 -4.48
CA LEU A 48 -20.47 -21.18 -3.96
C LEU A 48 -21.55 -21.23 -2.88
N VAL A 49 -21.51 -20.32 -1.90
CA VAL A 49 -22.52 -20.24 -0.84
C VAL A 49 -23.91 -19.97 -1.42
N ALA A 50 -24.03 -19.07 -2.41
CA ALA A 50 -25.29 -18.80 -3.09
C ALA A 50 -25.85 -20.04 -3.80
N GLY A 51 -25.03 -20.79 -4.53
CA GLY A 51 -25.45 -22.03 -5.19
C GLY A 51 -25.90 -23.11 -4.20
N MET A 52 -25.22 -23.24 -3.07
CA MET A 52 -25.60 -24.19 -2.02
C MET A 52 -26.92 -23.80 -1.33
N ILE A 53 -27.17 -22.49 -1.17
CA ILE A 53 -28.45 -21.98 -0.67
C ILE A 53 -29.58 -22.29 -1.65
N GLU A 54 -29.38 -22.03 -2.96
CA GLU A 54 -30.35 -22.31 -4.01
C GLU A 54 -30.70 -23.80 -4.06
N ALA A 55 -29.69 -24.67 -3.97
CA ALA A 55 -29.85 -26.12 -3.95
C ALA A 55 -30.50 -26.67 -2.67
N ASN A 56 -30.85 -25.82 -1.70
CA ASN A 56 -31.32 -26.21 -0.36
C ASN A 56 -30.38 -27.20 0.34
N ALA A 57 -29.08 -27.10 0.07
CA ALA A 57 -28.07 -28.03 0.58
C ALA A 57 -27.61 -27.72 2.01
N PHE A 58 -27.98 -26.55 2.56
CA PHE A 58 -27.66 -26.15 3.93
C PHE A 58 -28.85 -26.32 4.88
N THR A 59 -28.55 -26.84 6.07
CA THR A 59 -29.37 -26.61 7.26
C THR A 59 -29.38 -25.12 7.63
N ALA A 60 -30.30 -24.71 8.52
CA ALA A 60 -30.37 -23.33 8.99
C ALA A 60 -29.08 -22.88 9.70
N ALA A 61 -28.47 -23.76 10.50
CA ALA A 61 -27.23 -23.46 11.21
C ALA A 61 -26.03 -23.31 10.26
N GLU A 62 -25.90 -24.21 9.27
CA GLU A 62 -24.83 -24.12 8.25
C GLU A 62 -24.96 -22.85 7.43
N ARG A 63 -26.18 -22.46 7.06
CA ARG A 63 -26.42 -21.23 6.31
C ARG A 63 -25.89 -20.00 7.06
N ILE A 64 -26.19 -19.88 8.35
CA ILE A 64 -25.70 -18.78 9.19
C ILE A 64 -24.17 -18.84 9.26
N PHE A 65 -23.61 -20.01 9.56
CA PHE A 65 -22.16 -20.19 9.65
C PHE A 65 -21.41 -19.75 8.38
N TYR A 66 -21.89 -20.12 7.19
CA TYR A 66 -21.26 -19.74 5.93
C TYR A 66 -21.43 -18.25 5.62
N LEU A 67 -22.58 -17.65 5.93
CA LEU A 67 -22.80 -16.21 5.74
C LEU A 67 -21.91 -15.39 6.69
N ASP A 68 -21.82 -15.78 7.96
CA ASP A 68 -20.90 -15.17 8.93
C ASP A 68 -19.44 -15.32 8.48
N GLY A 69 -19.08 -16.48 7.91
CA GLY A 69 -17.78 -16.72 7.33
C GLY A 69 -17.44 -15.75 6.18
N LEU A 70 -18.40 -15.47 5.28
CA LEU A 70 -18.21 -14.48 4.21
C LEU A 70 -18.02 -13.06 4.76
N GLU A 71 -18.76 -12.68 5.80
CA GLU A 71 -18.58 -11.40 6.48
C GLU A 71 -17.18 -11.28 7.10
N GLN A 72 -16.72 -12.32 7.79
CA GLN A 72 -15.38 -12.35 8.37
C GLN A 72 -14.29 -12.28 7.29
N MET A 73 -14.45 -12.96 6.16
CA MET A 73 -13.53 -12.86 5.02
C MET A 73 -13.48 -11.44 4.47
N ALA A 74 -14.64 -10.80 4.29
CA ALA A 74 -14.70 -9.41 3.81
C ALA A 74 -14.03 -8.45 4.78
N LYS A 75 -14.27 -8.60 6.08
CA LYS A 75 -13.63 -7.80 7.13
C LYS A 75 -12.11 -7.98 7.13
N GLY A 76 -11.63 -9.23 7.14
CA GLY A 76 -10.19 -9.53 7.13
C GLY A 76 -9.49 -9.00 5.88
N PHE A 77 -10.14 -9.05 4.72
CA PHE A 77 -9.64 -8.41 3.50
C PHE A 77 -9.43 -6.91 3.67
N VAL A 78 -10.44 -6.19 4.15
CA VAL A 78 -10.36 -4.72 4.33
C VAL A 78 -9.30 -4.35 5.36
N GLU A 79 -9.25 -5.05 6.50
CA GLU A 79 -8.25 -4.80 7.55
C GLU A 79 -6.82 -5.00 7.04
N THR A 80 -6.58 -6.08 6.30
CA THR A 80 -5.28 -6.35 5.69
C THR A 80 -4.93 -5.29 4.65
N LEU A 81 -5.88 -4.91 3.79
CA LEU A 81 -5.67 -3.89 2.78
C LEU A 81 -5.26 -2.55 3.40
N VAL A 82 -5.93 -2.14 4.49
CA VAL A 82 -5.59 -0.91 5.22
C VAL A 82 -4.16 -0.97 5.75
N GLN A 83 -3.77 -2.07 6.41
CA GLN A 83 -2.42 -2.23 6.93
C GLN A 83 -1.36 -2.16 5.83
N VAL A 84 -1.60 -2.82 4.70
CA VAL A 84 -0.69 -2.77 3.54
C VAL A 84 -0.56 -1.33 3.02
N ILE A 85 -1.67 -0.60 2.88
CA ILE A 85 -1.64 0.80 2.43
C ILE A 85 -0.86 1.70 3.39
N VAL A 86 -1.02 1.51 4.71
CA VAL A 86 -0.29 2.28 5.73
C VAL A 86 1.22 2.11 5.55
N VAL A 87 1.69 0.86 5.40
CA VAL A 87 3.11 0.57 5.15
C VAL A 87 3.61 1.25 3.88
N GLU A 88 2.80 1.29 2.82
CA GLU A 88 3.18 1.98 1.58
C GLU A 88 3.29 3.50 1.76
N ILE A 89 2.41 4.12 2.53
CA ILE A 89 2.49 5.54 2.87
C ILE A 89 3.76 5.83 3.67
N GLU A 90 4.11 4.97 4.63
CA GLU A 90 5.33 5.10 5.44
C GLU A 90 6.61 5.00 4.60
N LYS A 91 6.65 4.07 3.65
CA LYS A 91 7.76 3.97 2.68
C LYS A 91 7.89 5.22 1.82
N ILE A 92 6.77 5.76 1.32
CA ILE A 92 6.77 7.01 0.54
C ILE A 92 7.32 8.15 1.39
N TYR A 93 6.85 8.28 2.64
CA TYR A 93 7.35 9.28 3.58
C TYR A 93 8.86 9.16 3.79
N ASN A 94 9.35 7.96 4.11
CA ASN A 94 10.77 7.70 4.34
C ASN A 94 11.62 7.98 3.09
N ALA A 95 11.12 7.69 1.90
CA ALA A 95 11.79 7.99 0.64
C ALA A 95 11.87 9.49 0.36
N VAL A 96 10.81 10.25 0.65
CA VAL A 96 10.80 11.72 0.51
C VAL A 96 11.83 12.34 1.46
N VAL A 97 11.83 11.94 2.73
CA VAL A 97 12.81 12.46 3.72
C VAL A 97 14.23 12.14 3.29
N SER A 98 14.48 10.90 2.85
CA SER A 98 15.81 10.50 2.36
C SER A 98 16.26 11.34 1.15
N ALA A 99 15.37 11.55 0.18
CA ALA A 99 15.67 12.36 -1.01
C ALA A 99 15.98 13.83 -0.69
N ILE A 100 15.32 14.40 0.31
CA ILE A 100 15.62 15.75 0.81
C ILE A 100 17.06 15.81 1.36
N TYR A 101 17.43 14.86 2.22
CA TYR A 101 18.76 14.81 2.82
C TYR A 101 19.85 14.55 1.78
N GLU A 102 19.62 13.65 0.84
CA GLU A 102 20.53 13.40 -0.29
C GLU A 102 20.74 14.66 -1.14
N SER A 103 19.67 15.42 -1.39
CA SER A 103 19.74 16.69 -2.12
C SER A 103 20.56 17.73 -1.34
N ILE A 104 20.38 17.84 -0.02
CA ILE A 104 21.18 18.73 0.83
C ILE A 104 22.66 18.31 0.79
N ASN A 105 22.96 17.02 0.94
CA ASN A 105 24.32 16.50 0.91
C ASN A 105 25.00 16.81 -0.44
N LYS A 106 24.27 16.63 -1.54
CA LYS A 106 24.77 16.92 -2.90
C LYS A 106 25.10 18.40 -3.10
N LEU A 107 24.31 19.31 -2.53
CA LEU A 107 24.48 20.75 -2.69
C LEU A 107 25.53 21.34 -1.74
N THR A 108 25.66 20.77 -0.54
CA THR A 108 26.52 21.31 0.52
C THR A 108 27.85 20.58 0.67
N GLY A 109 27.98 19.37 0.12
CA GLY A 109 29.14 18.50 0.29
C GLY A 109 29.27 17.88 1.69
N VAL A 110 28.22 17.98 2.50
CA VAL A 110 28.17 17.45 3.87
C VAL A 110 27.53 16.05 3.85
N ALA A 111 27.84 15.21 4.83
CA ALA A 111 27.30 13.86 4.97
C ALA A 111 26.26 13.78 6.10
N LEU A 112 25.05 14.27 5.85
CA LEU A 112 23.91 14.15 6.76
C LEU A 112 23.22 12.79 6.60
N VAL A 113 22.69 12.25 7.70
CA VAL A 113 21.90 11.02 7.71
C VAL A 113 20.45 11.37 8.06
N ALA A 114 19.51 10.92 7.22
CA ALA A 114 18.08 11.10 7.46
C ALA A 114 17.62 10.26 8.66
N SER A 115 16.73 10.80 9.50
CA SER A 115 16.01 9.99 10.48
C SER A 115 14.77 9.37 9.83
N HIS A 116 14.63 8.06 9.89
CA HIS A 116 13.47 7.34 9.35
C HIS A 116 12.40 7.11 10.41
N ALA A 117 11.13 7.10 9.99
CA ALA A 117 10.06 6.52 10.81
C ALA A 117 10.27 4.99 10.89
N ALA A 118 10.01 4.40 12.06
CA ALA A 118 10.09 2.95 12.24
C ALA A 118 9.14 2.24 11.25
N VAL A 119 9.66 1.24 10.54
CA VAL A 119 8.90 0.32 9.68
C VAL A 119 8.69 -0.98 10.43
#